data_AF-A0A3A0F213-F1
#
_entry.id   AF-A0A3A0F213-F1
#
_cell.length_a   1.000
_cell.length_b   1.000
_cell.length_c   1.000
_cell.angle_alpha   90.00
_cell.angle_beta   90.00
_cell.angle_gamma   90.00
#
_symmetry.space_group_name_H-M   'P 1'
#
loop_
_entity.id
_entity.type
_entity.pdbx_description
1 polymer ?
#
loop_
_entity_poly.entity_id
_entity_poly.type
_entity_poly.pdbx_seq_one_letter_code
_entity_poly.pdbx_strand_id
1 'polypeptide(L)'
;LVALHPVDARPLRSDADVRRLARRAGEDGVEALLLLREAELGARLVATRLLVERVRARGAVAAERTDLALRGEDVMRILGVGPGKRVGAALRYLTDCVLDDPACNTPEALAERLRRWAAETKDPA
;
A
#
# COMPACT_ATOMS: atom_id res chain seq x y z
N LEU A 1 0.72 -16.76 -11.40
CA LEU A 1 1.52 -15.99 -12.38
C LEU A 1 0.66 -15.30 -13.46
N VAL A 2 -0.42 -15.92 -13.96
CA VAL A 2 -1.33 -15.30 -14.97
C VAL A 2 -2.15 -14.10 -14.42
N ALA A 3 -2.44 -14.04 -13.12
CA ALA A 3 -3.17 -12.92 -12.51
C ALA A 3 -2.39 -11.60 -12.41
N LEU A 4 -1.13 -11.58 -12.86
CA LEU A 4 -0.24 -10.41 -12.91
C LEU A 4 0.19 -10.07 -14.35
N HIS A 5 -0.60 -10.49 -15.35
CA HIS A 5 -0.28 -10.28 -16.76
C HIS A 5 -0.13 -8.76 -17.07
N PRO A 6 0.85 -8.38 -17.92
CA PRO A 6 1.53 -7.09 -17.82
C PRO A 6 0.84 -5.90 -18.50
N VAL A 7 -0.39 -6.05 -19.00
CA VAL A 7 -1.12 -4.99 -19.70
C VAL A 7 -1.73 -3.98 -18.72
N ASP A 8 -2.02 -4.40 -17.48
CA ASP A 8 -2.61 -3.54 -16.43
C ASP A 8 -1.61 -3.09 -15.35
N ALA A 9 -0.34 -3.49 -15.47
CA ALA A 9 0.69 -3.11 -14.52
C ALA A 9 1.09 -1.64 -14.73
N ARG A 10 0.44 -0.73 -13.98
CA ARG A 10 0.83 0.69 -13.89
C ARG A 10 2.36 0.80 -13.80
N PRO A 11 3.00 1.68 -14.59
CA PRO A 11 4.44 1.91 -14.47
C PRO A 11 4.76 2.36 -13.04
N LEU A 12 5.77 1.72 -12.43
CA LEU A 12 6.29 2.13 -11.13
C LEU A 12 6.95 3.51 -11.29
N ARG A 13 6.35 4.55 -10.72
CA ARG A 13 6.85 5.94 -10.84
C ARG A 13 7.26 6.52 -9.50
N SER A 14 6.96 5.82 -8.40
CA SER A 14 7.20 6.28 -7.03
C SER A 14 7.47 5.12 -6.08
N ASP A 15 8.09 5.42 -4.93
CA ASP A 15 8.30 4.46 -3.84
C ASP A 15 6.97 3.83 -3.36
N ALA A 16 5.87 4.58 -3.40
CA ALA A 16 4.53 4.10 -3.05
C ALA A 16 4.02 2.99 -3.98
N ASP A 17 4.31 3.10 -5.28
CA ASP A 17 3.93 2.09 -6.26
C ASP A 17 4.68 0.77 -6.01
N VAL A 18 5.96 0.86 -5.62
CA VAL A 18 6.79 -0.29 -5.25
C VAL A 18 6.21 -0.99 -4.02
N ARG A 19 5.85 -0.22 -2.97
CA ARG A 19 5.25 -0.78 -1.74
C ARG A 19 3.91 -1.47 -1.99
N ARG A 20 3.05 -0.86 -2.82
CA ARG A 20 1.77 -1.48 -3.24
C ARG A 20 1.98 -2.79 -4.00
N LEU A 21 2.99 -2.84 -4.88
CA LEU A 21 3.33 -4.05 -5.63
C LEU A 21 3.85 -5.15 -4.71
N ALA A 22 4.77 -4.83 -3.79
CA ALA A 22 5.33 -5.77 -2.82
C ALA A 22 4.25 -6.43 -1.95
N ARG A 23 3.26 -5.65 -1.49
CA ARG A 23 2.13 -6.18 -0.71
C ARG A 23 1.26 -7.16 -1.50
N ARG A 24 1.07 -6.95 -2.80
CA ARG A 24 0.24 -7.80 -3.67
C ARG A 24 0.96 -9.05 -4.12
N ALA A 25 2.26 -8.95 -4.38
CA ALA A 25 3.06 -9.99 -5.01
C ALA A 25 3.89 -10.81 -4.00
N GLY A 26 4.13 -10.30 -2.79
CA GLY A 26 5.16 -10.82 -1.88
C GLY A 26 6.57 -10.44 -2.37
N GLU A 27 7.59 -10.58 -1.52
CA GLU A 27 8.98 -10.23 -1.86
C GLU A 27 9.49 -11.01 -3.09
N ASP A 28 9.25 -12.33 -3.12
CA ASP A 28 9.60 -13.21 -4.24
C ASP A 28 8.89 -12.82 -5.54
N GLY A 29 7.65 -12.33 -5.43
CA GLY A 29 6.86 -11.88 -6.57
C GLY A 29 7.36 -10.57 -7.16
N VAL A 30 7.93 -9.67 -6.34
CA VAL A 30 8.57 -8.43 -6.82
C VAL A 30 9.82 -8.77 -7.63
N GLU A 31 10.65 -9.69 -7.15
CA GLU A 31 11.86 -10.11 -7.84
C GLU A 31 11.53 -10.78 -9.18
N ALA A 32 10.56 -11.69 -9.20
CA ALA A 32 10.08 -12.34 -10.42
C ALA A 32 9.54 -11.33 -11.45
N LEU A 33 8.84 -10.28 -11.00
CA LEU A 33 8.33 -9.22 -11.87
C LEU A 33 9.45 -8.34 -12.44
N LEU A 34 10.49 -8.04 -11.65
CA LEU A 34 11.66 -7.30 -12.13
C LEU A 34 12.43 -8.08 -13.19
N LEU A 35 12.66 -9.38 -12.96
CA LEU A 35 13.29 -10.27 -13.93
C LEU A 35 12.47 -10.38 -15.22
N LEU A 36 11.15 -10.49 -15.11
CA LEU A 36 10.27 -10.49 -16.28
C LEU A 36 10.37 -9.18 -17.07
N ARG A 37 10.42 -8.03 -16.40
CA ARG A 37 10.57 -6.74 -17.08
C ARG A 37 11.94 -6.52 -17.68
N GLU A 38 12.99 -7.04 -17.05
CA GLU A 38 14.33 -7.02 -17.59
C GLU A 38 14.44 -7.87 -18.87
N ALA A 39 13.75 -9.03 -18.89
CA ALA A 39 13.65 -9.88 -20.07
C ALA A 39 12.79 -9.24 -21.19
N GLU A 40 11.75 -8.49 -20.86
CA GLU A 40 10.86 -7.84 -21.84
C GLU A 40 11.42 -6.53 -22.43
N LEU A 41 12.15 -5.72 -21.64
CA LEU A 41 12.59 -4.36 -22.03
C LEU A 41 14.11 -4.23 -22.20
N GLY A 42 14.89 -5.28 -21.92
CA GLY A 42 16.35 -5.20 -21.86
C GLY A 42 16.85 -4.18 -20.82
N ALA A 43 18.04 -3.61 -21.04
CA ALA A 43 18.79 -2.77 -20.09
C ALA A 43 18.14 -1.42 -19.68
N ARG A 44 16.89 -1.13 -20.09
CA ARG A 44 16.20 0.14 -19.78
C ARG A 44 15.46 0.15 -18.42
N LEU A 45 15.88 -0.68 -17.46
CA LEU A 45 15.24 -0.79 -16.14
C LEU A 45 15.97 -0.11 -14.97
N VAL A 46 17.01 0.67 -15.24
CA VAL A 46 17.86 1.29 -14.18
C VAL A 46 17.03 2.13 -13.20
N ALA A 47 16.09 2.93 -13.69
CA ALA A 47 15.25 3.77 -12.82
C ALA A 47 14.32 2.94 -11.91
N THR A 48 13.72 1.88 -12.45
CA THR A 48 12.83 0.99 -11.70
C THR A 48 13.60 0.19 -10.64
N ARG A 49 14.77 -0.33 -10.98
CA ARG A 49 15.65 -1.02 -10.02
C ARG A 49 16.11 -0.11 -8.90
N LEU A 50 16.55 1.11 -9.22
CA LEU A 50 16.97 2.08 -8.20
C LEU A 50 15.82 2.47 -7.26
N LEU A 51 14.58 2.54 -7.75
CA LEU A 51 13.40 2.74 -6.91
C LEU A 51 13.16 1.56 -5.97
N VAL A 52 13.23 0.32 -6.46
CA VAL A 52 13.05 -0.87 -5.63
C VAL A 52 14.14 -1.00 -4.58
N GLU A 53 15.40 -0.85 -4.97
CA GLU A 53 16.55 -0.91 -4.05
C GLU A 53 16.50 0.21 -3.01
N ARG A 54 16.06 1.42 -3.38
CA ARG A 54 15.84 2.52 -2.42
C ARG A 54 14.77 2.17 -1.39
N VAL A 55 13.68 1.53 -1.79
CA VAL A 55 12.61 1.13 -0.87
C VAL A 55 13.07 -0.04 0.02
N ARG A 56 13.81 -1.02 -0.53
CA ARG A 56 14.45 -2.11 0.23
C ARG A 56 15.43 -1.57 1.27
N ALA A 57 16.34 -0.69 0.89
CA ALA A 57 17.35 -0.10 1.77
C ALA A 57 16.77 0.76 2.90
N ARG A 58 15.54 1.29 2.73
CA ARG A 58 14.81 2.03 3.77
C ARG A 58 14.03 1.13 4.73
N GLY A 59 14.16 -0.19 4.62
CA GLY A 59 13.46 -1.16 5.48
C GLY A 59 11.95 -1.25 5.22
N ALA A 60 11.45 -0.58 4.18
CA ALA A 60 10.01 -0.47 3.90
C ALA A 60 9.46 -1.67 3.09
N VAL A 61 10.29 -2.68 2.82
CA VAL A 61 9.89 -3.94 2.17
C VAL A 61 9.72 -5.06 3.18
N ALA A 62 9.85 -4.80 4.49
CA ALA A 62 9.32 -5.73 5.47
C ALA A 62 7.79 -5.80 5.26
N ALA A 63 7.35 -6.87 4.60
CA ALA A 63 5.95 -7.27 4.43
C ALA A 63 5.29 -7.65 5.76
N GLU A 64 5.74 -7.06 6.86
CA GLU A 64 5.11 -7.14 8.15
C GLU A 64 3.95 -6.15 8.15
N ARG A 65 2.79 -6.64 8.59
CA ARG A 65 1.61 -5.83 8.90
C ARG A 65 2.08 -4.52 9.53
N THR A 66 1.94 -3.41 8.82
CA THR A 66 2.23 -2.10 9.40
C THR A 66 1.35 -1.98 10.64
N ASP A 67 1.97 -1.98 11.82
CA ASP A 67 1.25 -1.90 13.09
C ASP A 67 0.63 -0.51 13.16
N LEU A 68 -0.62 -0.40 12.73
CA LEU A 68 -1.34 0.86 12.72
C LEU A 68 -1.51 1.31 14.16
N ALA A 69 -1.26 2.59 14.41
CA ALA A 69 -1.54 3.21 15.71
C ALA A 69 -3.05 3.18 16.06
N LEU A 70 -3.92 2.85 15.10
CA LEU A 70 -5.33 2.56 15.31
C LEU A 70 -5.67 1.11 14.95
N ARG A 71 -6.44 0.45 15.83
CA ARG A 71 -6.96 -0.89 15.62
C ARG A 71 -8.39 -0.87 15.11
N GLY A 72 -8.90 -2.05 14.74
CA GLY A 72 -10.29 -2.20 14.27
C GLY A 72 -11.32 -1.69 15.29
N GLU A 73 -11.06 -1.88 16.58
CA GLU A 73 -11.89 -1.36 17.68
C GLU A 73 -11.95 0.17 17.70
N ASP A 74 -10.82 0.84 17.45
CA ASP A 74 -10.77 2.29 17.36
C ASP A 74 -11.55 2.80 16.15
N VAL A 75 -11.43 2.11 15.01
CA VAL A 75 -12.21 2.43 13.81
C VAL A 75 -13.71 2.30 14.07
N MET A 76 -14.14 1.22 14.74
CA MET A 76 -15.54 1.01 15.12
C MET A 76 -16.05 2.15 16.01
N ARG A 77 -15.25 2.53 17.02
CA ARG A 77 -15.57 3.62 17.96
C ARG A 77 -15.62 4.99 17.29
N ILE A 78 -14.66 5.32 16.43
CA ILE A 78 -14.58 6.62 15.74
C ILE A 78 -15.72 6.77 14.72
N LEU A 79 -16.05 5.71 13.99
CA LEU A 79 -17.07 5.75 12.93
C LEU A 79 -18.49 5.43 13.42
N GLY A 80 -18.64 4.90 14.64
CA GLY A 80 -19.93 4.45 15.16
C GLY A 80 -20.52 3.27 14.38
N VAL A 81 -19.65 2.37 13.90
CA VAL A 81 -20.05 1.20 13.08
C VAL A 81 -19.68 -0.10 13.77
N GLY A 82 -20.45 -1.15 13.50
CA GLY A 82 -20.13 -2.51 13.92
C GLY A 82 -19.02 -3.17 13.08
N PRO A 83 -18.55 -4.37 13.48
CA PRO A 83 -17.57 -5.12 12.72
C PRO A 83 -18.10 -5.47 11.33
N GLY A 84 -17.27 -5.32 10.29
CA GLY A 84 -17.68 -5.67 8.93
C GLY A 84 -16.82 -5.09 7.82
N LYS A 85 -17.31 -5.19 6.58
CA LYS A 85 -16.57 -4.79 5.36
C LYS A 85 -16.09 -3.34 5.39
N ARG A 86 -16.87 -2.43 6.00
CA ARG A 86 -16.52 -1.01 6.13
C ARG A 86 -15.31 -0.78 7.03
N VAL A 87 -15.21 -1.50 8.15
CA VAL A 87 -14.04 -1.45 9.05
C VAL A 87 -12.79 -1.96 8.34
N GLY A 88 -12.90 -3.07 7.60
CA GLY A 88 -11.79 -3.59 6.80
C GLY A 88 -11.36 -2.63 5.68
N ALA A 89 -12.29 -1.89 5.07
CA ALA A 89 -11.98 -0.87 4.07
C ALA A 89 -11.24 0.33 4.67
N ALA A 90 -11.69 0.81 5.83
CA ALA A 90 -11.02 1.86 6.59
C ALA A 90 -9.59 1.48 6.97
N LEU A 91 -9.38 0.27 7.52
CA LEU A 91 -8.05 -0.20 7.90
C LEU A 91 -7.11 -0.30 6.69
N ARG A 92 -7.60 -0.75 5.53
CA ARG A 92 -6.80 -0.76 4.29
C ARG A 92 -6.40 0.65 3.86
N TYR A 93 -7.34 1.59 3.87
CA TYR A 93 -7.05 2.99 3.55
C TYR A 93 -5.99 3.59 4.49
N LEU A 94 -6.08 3.32 5.80
CA LEU A 94 -5.09 3.79 6.77
C LEU A 94 -3.72 3.14 6.57
N THR A 95 -3.67 1.85 6.22
CA THR A 95 -2.42 1.19 5.82
C THR A 95 -1.80 1.88 4.60
N ASP A 96 -2.58 2.15 3.55
CA ASP A 96 -2.07 2.82 2.36
C ASP A 96 -1.54 4.23 2.69
N CYS A 97 -2.22 4.96 3.58
CA CYS A 97 -1.78 6.24 4.11
C CYS A 97 -0.42 6.20 4.81
N VAL A 98 -0.19 5.19 5.66
CA VAL A 98 1.07 5.01 6.40
C VAL A 98 2.18 4.49 5.48
N LEU A 99 1.83 3.68 4.47
CA LEU A 99 2.79 3.26 3.46
C LEU A 99 3.25 4.46 2.63
N ASP A 100 2.38 5.41 2.31
CA ASP A 100 2.77 6.62 1.58
C ASP A 100 3.61 7.56 2.46
N ASP A 101 3.23 7.72 3.73
CA ASP A 101 3.93 8.55 4.71
C ASP A 101 3.97 7.88 6.11
N PRO A 102 5.08 7.18 6.45
CA PRO A 102 5.19 6.49 7.73
C PRO A 102 5.07 7.39 8.97
N ALA A 103 5.41 8.68 8.84
CA ALA A 103 5.34 9.63 9.94
C ALA A 103 3.89 9.92 10.37
N CYS A 104 2.91 9.60 9.52
CA CYS A 104 1.50 9.78 9.85
C CYS A 104 0.92 8.66 10.74
N ASN A 105 1.71 7.64 11.11
CA ASN A 105 1.25 6.52 11.94
C ASN A 105 1.13 6.91 13.43
N THR A 106 0.32 7.93 13.70
CA THR A 106 -0.04 8.38 15.05
C THR A 106 -1.56 8.30 15.22
N PRO A 107 -2.06 8.06 16.44
CA PRO A 107 -3.51 7.93 16.68
C PRO A 107 -4.30 9.14 16.15
N GLU A 108 -3.77 10.35 16.36
CA GLU A 108 -4.42 11.61 16.00
C GLU A 108 -4.47 11.80 14.47
N ALA A 109 -3.34 11.61 13.79
CA ALA A 109 -3.26 11.79 12.34
C ALA A 109 -4.09 10.72 11.59
N LEU A 110 -4.08 9.48 12.07
CA LEU A 110 -4.89 8.42 11.49
C LEU A 110 -6.38 8.62 11.77
N ALA A 111 -6.77 9.11 12.95
CA ALA A 111 -8.16 9.43 13.25
C ALA A 111 -8.68 10.54 12.33
N GLU A 112 -7.85 11.54 12.04
CA GLU A 112 -8.23 12.63 11.13
C GLU A 112 -8.36 12.15 9.67
N ARG A 113 -7.42 11.35 9.19
CA ARG A 113 -7.53 10.70 7.87
C ARG A 113 -8.76 9.81 7.79
N LEU A 114 -9.06 9.06 8.84
CA LEU A 114 -10.23 8.19 8.93
C LEU A 114 -11.55 8.96 8.83
N ARG A 115 -11.67 10.10 9.53
CA ARG A 115 -12.87 10.95 9.47
C ARG A 115 -13.08 11.55 8.08
N ARG A 116 -12.01 12.06 7.46
CA ARG A 116 -12.07 12.59 6.08
C ARG A 116 -12.51 11.52 5.09
N TRP A 117 -11.87 10.36 5.12
CA TRP A 117 -12.25 9.22 4.29
C TRP A 117 -13.72 8.82 4.50
N ALA A 118 -14.19 8.79 5.75
CA ALA A 118 -15.56 8.42 6.06
C ALA A 118 -16.59 9.45 5.60
N ALA A 119 -16.24 10.74 5.56
CA ALA A 119 -17.08 11.80 5.00
C ALA A 119 -17.18 11.66 3.46
N GLU A 120 -16.05 11.44 2.79
CA GLU A 120 -15.98 11.24 1.34
C GLU A 120 -16.71 9.97 0.87
N THR A 121 -16.74 8.92 1.69
CA THR A 121 -17.45 7.66 1.38
C THR A 121 -18.90 7.62 1.88
N LYS A 122 -19.39 8.66 2.58
CA LYS A 122 -20.79 8.74 3.02
C LYS A 122 -21.72 9.27 1.94
N ASP A 123 -21.19 9.83 0.85
CA ASP A 123 -21.93 10.18 -0.37
C ASP A 123 -21.78 9.09 -1.44
N PRO A 124 -22.74 8.16 -1.55
CA PRO A 124 -23.06 7.55 -2.82
C PRO A 124 -24.14 8.42 -3.50
N ALA A 125 -23.79 8.98 -4.66
CA ALA A 125 -24.80 9.32 -5.68
C ALA A 125 -25.60 8.07 -6.07
#